data_AF-A0A6A7LIP1-F1
#
_entry.id   AF-A0A6A7LIP1-F1
#
_cell.length_a   1.000
_cell.length_b   1.000
_cell.length_c   1.000
_cell.angle_alpha   90.00
_cell.angle_beta   90.00
_cell.angle_gamma   90.00
#
_symmetry.space_group_name_H-M   'P 1'
#
loop_
_entity.id
_entity.type
_entity.pdbx_description
1 polymer ?
#
loop_
_entity_poly.entity_id
_entity_poly.type
_entity_poly.pdbx_seq_one_letter_code
_entity_poly.pdbx_strand_id
1 'polypeptide(L)'
;MMSIIDILSALSDEKALILFNTITLGKCYDFKTLIKSMGITQSQYYSRLRRISKMGLVKRENGKYMATTLGNVVYEAVSMVAKALNYYWALKAIELVLSSSPAADSREDKSMLTSMLIDSLIDDNQLKKILTNTPTASTS
;
A
#
# COMPACT_ATOMS: atom_id res chain seq x y z
N MET A 1 -0.82 21.59 -10.86
CA MET A 1 -1.24 20.19 -11.05
C MET A 1 -0.63 19.38 -9.92
N MET A 2 -1.39 18.47 -9.32
CA MET A 2 -0.91 17.65 -8.21
C MET A 2 -0.34 16.34 -8.76
N SER A 3 0.87 15.98 -8.35
CA SER A 3 1.57 14.79 -8.87
C SER A 3 1.52 13.62 -7.88
N ILE A 4 1.80 12.42 -8.39
CA ILE A 4 2.00 11.24 -7.54
C ILE A 4 3.15 11.43 -6.54
N ILE A 5 4.20 12.15 -6.93
CA ILE A 5 5.36 12.45 -6.07
C ILE A 5 4.91 13.29 -4.87
N ASP A 6 3.98 14.22 -5.05
CA ASP A 6 3.47 15.04 -3.95
C ASP A 6 2.68 14.20 -2.93
N ILE A 7 1.89 13.23 -3.40
CA ILE A 7 1.14 12.29 -2.53
C ILE A 7 2.11 11.43 -1.74
N LEU A 8 3.04 10.77 -2.44
CA LEU A 8 4.02 9.89 -1.80
C LEU A 8 4.90 10.67 -0.82
N SER A 9 5.32 11.88 -1.18
CA SER A 9 6.10 12.75 -0.28
C SER A 9 5.29 13.21 0.93
N ALA A 10 3.97 13.39 0.82
CA ALA A 10 3.14 13.71 1.98
C ALA A 10 2.97 12.53 2.95
N LEU A 11 3.08 11.29 2.45
CA LEU A 11 2.91 10.05 3.21
C LEU A 11 4.22 9.36 3.59
N SER A 12 5.38 9.79 3.07
CA SER A 12 6.68 9.15 3.30
C SER A 12 7.21 9.26 4.73
N ASP A 13 6.61 10.12 5.55
CA ASP A 13 6.85 10.18 6.98
C ASP A 13 5.99 9.14 7.70
N GLU A 14 6.60 8.25 8.48
CA GLU A 14 5.92 7.15 9.20
C GLU A 14 4.70 7.64 9.99
N LYS A 15 4.86 8.75 10.73
CA LYS A 15 3.80 9.33 11.55
C LYS A 15 2.70 9.97 10.70
N ALA A 16 3.03 10.50 9.51
CA ALA A 16 2.06 10.98 8.55
C ALA A 16 1.23 9.83 7.96
N LEU A 17 1.86 8.69 7.64
CA LEU A 17 1.17 7.50 7.17
C LEU A 17 0.25 6.92 8.25
N ILE A 18 0.72 6.82 9.50
CA ILE A 18 -0.10 6.38 10.64
C ILE A 18 -1.30 7.32 10.84
N LEU A 19 -1.07 8.64 10.81
CA LEU A 19 -2.12 9.64 10.93
C LEU A 19 -3.17 9.49 9.82
N PHE A 20 -2.73 9.38 8.58
CA PHE A 20 -3.61 9.18 7.42
C PHE A 20 -4.45 7.91 7.57
N ASN A 21 -3.82 6.76 7.85
CA ASN A 21 -4.51 5.48 8.03
C ASN A 21 -5.52 5.53 9.19
N THR A 22 -5.17 6.21 10.28
CA THR A 22 -6.07 6.33 11.44
C THR A 22 -7.32 7.15 11.11
N ILE A 23 -7.17 8.21 10.31
CA ILE A 23 -8.31 9.01 9.81
C ILE A 23 -9.16 8.18 8.84
N THR A 24 -8.54 7.50 7.87
CA THR A 24 -9.25 6.73 6.85
C THR A 24 -10.03 5.56 7.43
N LEU A 25 -9.48 4.88 8.45
CA LEU A 25 -10.16 3.78 9.16
C LEU A 25 -11.29 4.25 10.09
N GLY A 26 -11.58 5.55 10.16
CA GLY A 26 -12.56 6.10 11.11
C GLY A 26 -12.14 5.93 12.58
N LYS A 27 -10.90 5.54 12.84
CA LYS A 27 -10.31 5.36 14.18
C LYS A 27 -9.80 6.68 14.75
N CYS A 28 -10.22 7.83 14.18
CA CYS A 28 -9.81 9.14 14.65
C CYS A 28 -10.50 9.44 15.99
N TYR A 29 -9.82 9.10 17.08
CA TYR A 29 -10.13 9.57 18.43
C TYR A 29 -9.88 11.08 18.55
N ASP A 30 -10.14 11.64 19.75
CA ASP A 30 -9.71 12.99 20.09
C ASP A 30 -8.22 13.21 19.74
N PHE A 31 -7.89 14.38 19.18
CA PHE A 31 -6.55 14.70 18.68
C PHE A 31 -5.49 14.55 19.79
N LYS A 32 -5.86 14.81 21.04
CA LYS A 32 -4.97 14.64 22.21
C LYS A 32 -4.52 13.20 22.39
N THR A 33 -5.44 12.25 22.23
CA THR A 33 -5.14 10.80 22.30
C THR A 33 -4.17 10.40 21.20
N LEU A 34 -4.40 10.90 19.98
CA LEU A 34 -3.58 10.61 18.82
C LEU A 34 -2.15 11.17 18.95
N ILE A 35 -2.02 12.40 19.44
CA ILE A 35 -0.73 13.04 19.71
C ILE A 35 0.05 12.24 20.76
N LYS A 36 -0.63 11.80 21.83
CA LYS A 36 -0.02 11.01 22.89
C LYS A 36 0.42 9.63 22.38
N SER A 37 -0.41 8.93 21.61
CA SER A 37 -0.08 7.60 21.09
C SER A 37 1.04 7.61 20.06
N MET A 38 1.17 8.69 19.28
CA MET A 38 2.23 8.84 18.27
C MET A 38 3.52 9.50 18.82
N GLY A 39 3.52 9.96 20.08
CA GLY A 39 4.65 10.69 20.67
C GLY A 39 5.09 11.89 19.82
N ILE A 40 4.15 12.75 19.44
CA ILE A 40 4.43 13.98 18.66
C ILE A 40 3.98 15.23 19.41
N THR A 41 4.41 16.40 18.94
CA THR A 41 3.86 17.68 19.40
C THR A 41 2.60 18.07 18.63
N GLN A 42 1.82 19.01 19.17
CA GLN A 42 0.66 19.59 18.47
C GLN A 42 1.07 20.23 17.13
N SER A 43 2.19 20.97 17.10
CA SER A 43 2.70 21.58 15.87
C SER A 43 3.03 20.53 14.80
N GLN A 44 3.69 19.44 15.21
CA GLN A 44 4.02 18.32 14.32
C GLN A 44 2.78 17.61 13.78
N TYR A 45 1.74 17.46 14.60
CA TYR A 45 0.44 16.93 14.19
C TYR A 45 -0.21 17.82 13.11
N TYR A 46 -0.37 19.11 13.39
CA TYR A 46 -1.02 20.03 12.45
C TYR A 46 -0.23 20.23 11.16
N SER A 47 1.10 20.23 11.22
CA SER A 47 1.96 20.31 10.03
C SER A 47 1.72 19.12 9.09
N ARG A 48 1.66 17.88 9.63
CA ARG A 48 1.35 16.68 8.85
C ARG A 48 -0.07 16.70 8.32
N LEU A 49 -1.04 17.02 9.16
CA LEU A 49 -2.44 17.08 8.77
C LEU A 49 -2.68 18.11 7.65
N ARG A 50 -2.02 19.27 7.74
CA ARG A 50 -2.04 20.30 6.70
C ARG A 50 -1.45 19.79 5.39
N ARG A 51 -0.34 19.04 5.42
CA ARG A 51 0.24 18.42 4.21
C ARG A 51 -0.72 17.43 3.58
N ILE A 52 -1.23 16.47 4.36
CA ILE A 52 -2.17 15.43 3.89
C ILE A 52 -3.46 16.07 3.35
N SER A 53 -3.98 17.09 4.01
CA SER A 53 -5.18 17.82 3.58
C SER A 53 -4.93 18.68 2.34
N LYS A 54 -3.77 19.32 2.22
CA LYS A 54 -3.37 20.05 1.00
C LYS A 54 -3.30 19.13 -0.22
N MET A 55 -2.94 17.87 -0.01
CA MET A 55 -2.96 16.82 -1.03
C MET A 55 -4.38 16.27 -1.31
N GLY A 56 -5.43 16.82 -0.68
CA GLY A 56 -6.79 16.35 -0.90
C GLY A 56 -7.05 14.92 -0.45
N LEU A 57 -6.19 14.33 0.38
CA LEU A 57 -6.35 12.96 0.89
C LEU A 57 -7.36 12.91 2.05
N VAL A 58 -7.43 13.98 2.83
CA VAL A 58 -8.38 14.15 3.93
C VAL A 58 -9.08 15.50 3.84
N LYS A 59 -10.35 15.52 4.24
CA LYS A 59 -11.17 16.73 4.36
C LYS A 59 -11.66 16.88 5.80
N ARG A 60 -12.03 18.11 6.17
CA ARG A 60 -12.68 18.39 7.44
C ARG A 60 -14.18 18.58 7.22
N GLU A 61 -14.98 17.85 7.97
CA GLU A 61 -16.43 17.89 7.91
C GLU A 61 -16.97 17.78 9.35
N ASN A 62 -17.86 18.69 9.75
CA ASN A 62 -18.43 18.77 11.10
C ASN A 62 -17.36 18.74 12.21
N GLY A 63 -16.28 19.49 12.01
CA GLY A 63 -15.18 19.59 12.96
C GLY A 63 -14.21 18.41 12.98
N LYS A 64 -14.53 17.29 12.31
CA LYS A 64 -13.73 16.06 12.27
C LYS A 64 -13.03 15.89 10.92
N TYR A 65 -11.89 15.22 10.92
CA TYR A 65 -11.20 14.84 9.69
C TYR A 65 -11.67 13.47 9.22
N MET A 66 -11.86 13.33 7.91
CA MET A 66 -12.22 12.08 7.25
C MET A 66 -11.54 11.97 5.89
N ALA A 67 -11.39 10.75 5.39
CA ALA A 67 -10.81 10.52 4.07
C ALA A 67 -11.71 11.09 2.97
N THR A 68 -11.09 11.58 1.89
CA THR A 68 -11.79 11.90 0.65
C THR A 68 -11.93 10.64 -0.21
N THR A 69 -12.66 10.72 -1.33
CA THR A 69 -12.69 9.63 -2.31
C THR A 69 -11.29 9.31 -2.85
N LEU A 70 -10.47 10.34 -3.13
CA LEU A 70 -9.06 10.15 -3.50
C LEU A 70 -8.28 9.50 -2.35
N GLY A 71 -8.51 9.95 -1.12
CA GLY A 71 -7.91 9.37 0.08
C GLY A 71 -8.19 7.88 0.21
N ASN A 72 -9.43 7.43 -0.02
CA ASN A 72 -9.76 6.01 0.02
C ASN A 72 -9.00 5.20 -1.05
N VAL A 73 -8.91 5.71 -2.28
CA VAL A 73 -8.13 5.06 -3.34
C VAL A 73 -6.64 4.96 -2.98
N VAL A 74 -6.05 6.05 -2.48
CA VAL A 74 -4.65 6.08 -2.05
C VAL A 74 -4.41 5.16 -0.86
N TYR A 75 -5.34 5.10 0.10
CA TYR A 75 -5.27 4.21 1.24
C TYR A 75 -5.24 2.74 0.80
N GLU A 76 -6.13 2.33 -0.10
CA GLU A 76 -6.14 0.96 -0.65
C GLU A 76 -4.84 0.64 -1.38
N ALA A 77 -4.35 1.56 -2.22
CA ALA A 77 -3.11 1.37 -2.97
C ALA A 77 -1.88 1.25 -2.06
N VAL A 78 -1.73 2.13 -1.07
CA VAL A 78 -0.62 2.09 -0.11
C VAL A 78 -0.73 0.87 0.81
N SER A 79 -1.95 0.51 1.22
CA SER A 79 -2.20 -0.70 2.02
C SER A 79 -1.87 -1.97 1.24
N MET A 80 -2.10 -1.99 -0.08
CA MET A 80 -1.68 -3.10 -0.94
C MET A 80 -0.17 -3.31 -0.90
N VAL A 81 0.60 -2.22 -1.01
CA VAL A 81 2.07 -2.28 -0.91
C VAL A 81 2.48 -2.80 0.47
N ALA A 82 1.88 -2.29 1.54
CA ALA A 82 2.17 -2.75 2.90
C ALA A 82 1.83 -4.24 3.10
N LYS A 83 0.72 -4.73 2.54
CA LYS A 83 0.37 -6.16 2.54
C LYS A 83 1.37 -6.99 1.76
N ALA A 84 1.77 -6.55 0.56
CA ALA A 84 2.75 -7.25 -0.27
C ALA A 84 4.10 -7.41 0.45
N LEU A 85 4.52 -6.44 1.27
CA LEU A 85 5.72 -6.55 2.09
C LEU A 85 5.65 -7.66 3.14
N ASN A 86 4.46 -8.04 3.63
CA ASN A 86 4.32 -9.21 4.51
C ASN A 86 4.60 -10.54 3.79
N TYR A 87 4.50 -10.55 2.45
CA TYR A 87 4.81 -11.70 1.59
C TYR A 87 6.18 -11.57 0.93
N TYR A 88 7.08 -10.70 1.43
CA TYR A 88 8.36 -10.39 0.78
C TYR A 88 9.18 -11.64 0.40
N TRP A 89 9.29 -12.61 1.31
CA TRP A 89 10.02 -13.85 1.04
C TRP A 89 9.33 -14.75 0.02
N ALA A 90 7.99 -14.82 0.04
CA ALA A 90 7.22 -15.56 -0.96
C ALA A 90 7.40 -14.95 -2.36
N LEU A 91 7.30 -13.62 -2.47
CA LEU A 91 7.53 -12.89 -3.72
C LEU A 91 8.94 -13.15 -4.26
N LYS A 92 9.96 -13.11 -3.40
CA LYS A 92 11.35 -13.41 -3.78
C LYS A 92 11.54 -14.85 -4.22
N ALA A 93 10.90 -15.81 -3.55
CA ALA A 93 10.97 -17.23 -3.93
C ALA A 93 10.33 -17.48 -5.31
N ILE A 94 9.18 -16.86 -5.58
CA ILE A 94 8.51 -16.93 -6.88
C ILE A 94 9.43 -16.39 -7.98
N GLU A 95 10.06 -15.22 -7.76
CA GLU A 95 11.01 -14.63 -8.71
C GLU A 95 12.23 -15.52 -8.96
N LEU A 96 12.79 -16.14 -7.92
CA LEU A 96 13.91 -17.08 -8.05
C LEU A 96 13.54 -18.31 -8.90
N VAL A 97 12.37 -18.93 -8.67
CA VAL A 97 11.92 -20.08 -9.46
C VAL A 97 11.66 -19.69 -10.92
N LEU A 98 11.05 -18.52 -11.16
CA LEU A 98 10.87 -17.97 -12.50
C LEU A 98 12.20 -17.74 -13.23
N SER A 99 13.26 -17.38 -12.52
CA SER A 99 14.57 -17.04 -13.09
C SER A 99 15.49 -18.25 -13.27
N SER A 100 15.32 -19.29 -12.43
CA SER A 100 16.26 -20.42 -12.30
C SER A 100 15.81 -21.71 -12.97
N SER A 101 14.66 -21.76 -13.65
CA SER A 101 14.19 -23.01 -14.26
C SER A 101 14.72 -23.21 -15.69
N PRO A 102 15.69 -24.12 -15.90
CA PRO A 102 15.96 -24.77 -17.19
C PRO A 102 14.99 -25.95 -17.44
N ALA A 103 14.02 -26.21 -16.55
CA ALA A 103 13.17 -27.41 -16.56
C ALA A 103 11.76 -27.18 -17.14
N ALA A 104 11.49 -26.01 -17.71
CA ALA A 104 10.24 -25.72 -18.42
C ALA A 104 10.60 -25.21 -19.81
N ASP A 105 10.87 -26.14 -20.73
CA ASP A 105 11.10 -25.83 -22.15
C ASP A 105 9.84 -25.23 -22.83
N SER A 106 8.66 -25.35 -22.18
CA SER A 106 7.40 -24.75 -22.62
C SER A 106 6.96 -23.57 -21.73
N ARG A 107 6.38 -22.54 -22.34
CA ARG A 107 5.76 -21.40 -21.64
C ARG A 107 4.60 -21.82 -20.72
N GLU A 108 3.94 -22.93 -21.04
CA GLU A 108 2.73 -23.42 -20.38
C GLU A 108 3.06 -24.04 -19.01
N ASP A 109 4.10 -24.85 -18.93
CA ASP A 109 4.55 -25.47 -17.67
C ASP A 109 5.01 -24.42 -16.65
N LYS A 110 5.70 -23.38 -17.13
CA LYS A 110 6.15 -22.26 -16.29
C LYS A 110 4.97 -21.46 -15.73
N SER A 111 3.92 -21.25 -16.53
CA SER A 111 2.72 -20.53 -16.10
C SER A 111 1.93 -21.32 -15.05
N MET A 112 1.76 -22.63 -15.25
CA MET A 112 1.08 -23.52 -14.31
C MET A 112 1.81 -23.59 -12.96
N LEU A 113 3.13 -23.81 -12.98
CA LEU A 113 3.95 -23.83 -11.76
C LEU A 113 3.89 -22.50 -11.00
N THR A 114 3.89 -21.37 -11.73
CA THR A 114 3.79 -20.04 -11.13
C THR A 114 2.44 -19.84 -10.45
N SER A 115 1.33 -20.26 -11.08
CA SER A 115 0.00 -20.18 -10.47
C SER A 115 -0.08 -21.01 -9.20
N MET A 116 0.46 -22.24 -9.20
CA MET A 116 0.47 -23.11 -8.02
C MET A 116 1.29 -22.52 -6.86
N LEU A 117 2.45 -21.92 -7.17
CA LEU A 117 3.29 -21.27 -6.16
C LEU A 117 2.60 -20.04 -5.56
N ILE A 118 1.99 -19.20 -6.39
CA ILE A 118 1.21 -18.04 -5.94
C ILE A 118 0.08 -18.50 -5.03
N ASP A 119 -0.66 -19.54 -5.43
CA ASP A 119 -1.80 -20.03 -4.66
C ASP A 119 -1.41 -20.64 -3.31
N SER A 120 -0.24 -21.26 -3.22
CA SER A 120 0.27 -21.89 -2.00
C SER A 120 0.98 -20.92 -1.05
N LEU A 121 1.58 -19.83 -1.55
CA LEU A 121 2.43 -18.95 -0.75
C LEU A 121 1.78 -17.63 -0.36
N ILE A 122 0.67 -17.27 -1.01
CA ILE A 122 0.01 -15.98 -0.83
C ILE A 122 -1.47 -16.23 -0.57
N ASP A 123 -1.99 -15.74 0.56
CA ASP A 123 -3.41 -15.90 0.90
C ASP A 123 -4.25 -14.67 0.50
N ASP A 124 -3.62 -13.53 0.19
CA ASP A 124 -4.33 -12.31 -0.21
C ASP A 124 -4.79 -12.40 -1.67
N ASN A 125 -6.10 -12.54 -1.87
CA ASN A 125 -6.74 -12.67 -3.19
C ASN A 125 -6.50 -11.46 -4.11
N GLN A 126 -6.34 -10.25 -3.58
CA GLN A 126 -6.06 -9.09 -4.41
C GLN A 126 -4.62 -9.14 -4.91
N LEU A 127 -3.68 -9.54 -4.04
CA LEU A 127 -2.28 -9.74 -4.41
C LEU A 127 -2.13 -10.88 -5.43
N LYS A 128 -2.85 -11.99 -5.27
CA LYS A 128 -2.91 -13.06 -6.28
C LYS A 128 -3.30 -12.53 -7.65
N LYS A 129 -4.39 -11.75 -7.72
CA LYS A 129 -4.85 -11.14 -8.98
C LYS A 129 -3.79 -10.24 -9.62
N ILE A 130 -3.04 -9.47 -8.82
CA ILE A 130 -1.95 -8.64 -9.34
C ILE A 130 -0.87 -9.53 -9.99
N LEU A 131 -0.48 -10.61 -9.31
CA LEU A 131 0.60 -11.50 -9.76
C LEU A 131 0.19 -12.42 -10.93
N THR A 132 -1.08 -12.77 -11.07
CA THR A 132 -1.58 -13.58 -12.20
C THR A 132 -1.91 -12.75 -13.44
N ASN A 133 -2.25 -11.46 -13.26
CA ASN A 133 -2.60 -10.55 -14.36
C ASN A 133 -1.38 -9.85 -14.98
N THR A 134 -0.19 -9.93 -14.36
CA THR A 134 1.03 -9.42 -15.00
C THR A 134 1.32 -10.26 -16.25
N PRO A 135 1.39 -9.66 -17.45
CA PRO A 135 1.86 -10.38 -18.62
C PRO A 135 3.27 -10.85 -18.30
N THR A 136 3.48 -12.17 -18.24
CA THR A 136 4.82 -12.75 -18.13
C THR A 136 5.65 -12.13 -19.25
N ALA A 137 6.64 -11.32 -18.88
CA ALA A 137 7.43 -10.52 -19.80
C ALA A 137 7.82 -11.35 -21.03
N SER A 138 7.19 -11.03 -22.15
CA SER A 138 7.64 -11.46 -23.47
C SER A 138 8.88 -10.63 -23.79
N THR A 139 10.05 -11.13 -23.37
CA THR A 139 11.31 -10.73 -24.01
C THR A 139 11.21 -11.12 -25.49
N SER A 140 11.09 -10.09 -26.32
CA SER A 140 11.35 -10.16 -27.77
C SER A 140 12.82 -9.84 -28.02
#